data_AF-A0A2U2P9V1-F1
#
_entry.id   AF-A0A2U2P9V1-F1
#
_cell.length_a   1.000
_cell.length_b   1.000
_cell.length_c   1.000
_cell.angle_alpha   90.00
_cell.angle_beta   90.00
_cell.angle_gamma   90.00
#
_symmetry.space_group_name_H-M   'P 1'
#
loop_
_entity.id
_entity.type
_entity.pdbx_description
1 polymer ?
#
loop_
_entity_poly.entity_id
_entity_poly.type
_entity_poly.pdbx_seq_one_letter_code
_entity_poly.pdbx_strand_id
1 'polypeptide(L)'
;MKTIVFLLSISVLLSAGVLKAQDQDINGNVNAGAPGSYWQGFRSNAASGIWGFQQNDVMMVGIGGNVYKKGFSANAMGIFNGSVKKEDVFLMNQNDPFADFLVLKSSGFVGINTSNPREQLSVNGKIRAQEIKVESTNWPDYVFLKTYELPSLRETGLYIKKNGHLPEVPTASEIEQDGISVGAMNALLLKKVEELTLHLIEMDNKMQNKEQEINDLTSRLSKLEKERQ
;
A
#
# COMPACT_ATOMS: atom_id res chain seq x y z
N MET A 1 46.44 87.68 -2.01
CA MET A 1 46.46 86.20 -1.93
C MET A 1 45.42 85.74 -0.88
N LYS A 2 44.11 85.83 -1.19
CA LYS A 2 43.01 85.34 -0.31
C LYS A 2 41.67 85.11 -1.03
N THR A 3 41.59 85.24 -2.35
CA THR A 3 40.33 85.18 -3.12
C THR A 3 40.20 84.01 -4.09
N ILE A 4 41.20 83.12 -4.17
CA ILE A 4 41.20 81.99 -5.13
C ILE A 4 40.58 80.70 -4.54
N VAL A 5 40.36 80.64 -3.23
CA VAL A 5 39.89 79.39 -2.58
C VAL A 5 38.36 79.24 -2.60
N PHE A 6 37.59 80.28 -2.94
CA PHE A 6 36.13 80.25 -2.81
C PHE A 6 35.37 79.70 -4.04
N LEU A 7 36.04 79.53 -5.19
CA LEU A 7 35.41 78.99 -6.41
C LEU A 7 35.49 77.47 -6.55
N LEU A 8 36.32 76.81 -5.74
CA LEU A 8 36.45 75.34 -5.75
C LEU A 8 35.41 74.63 -4.86
N SER A 9 34.66 75.35 -4.02
CA SER A 9 33.68 74.77 -3.10
C SER A 9 32.26 74.67 -3.66
N ILE A 10 31.95 75.32 -4.79
CA ILE A 10 30.59 75.34 -5.35
C ILE A 10 30.40 74.33 -6.51
N SER A 11 31.48 73.77 -7.06
CA SER A 11 31.41 72.87 -8.22
C SER A 11 31.06 71.41 -7.91
N VAL A 12 30.88 71.03 -6.64
CA VAL A 12 30.65 69.62 -6.25
C VAL A 12 29.18 69.29 -5.97
N LEU A 13 28.26 70.25 -6.08
CA LEU A 13 26.86 70.07 -5.65
C LEU A 13 25.82 69.83 -6.74
N LEU A 14 26.21 69.68 -8.02
CA LEU A 14 25.29 69.29 -9.10
C LEU A 14 25.74 68.01 -9.80
N SER A 15 25.58 66.88 -9.13
CA SER A 15 25.33 65.61 -9.81
C SER A 15 24.18 64.89 -9.12
N ALA A 16 22.97 65.40 -9.31
CA ALA A 16 21.77 64.62 -9.08
C ALA A 16 21.68 63.55 -10.18
N GLY A 17 22.50 62.51 -10.05
CA GLY A 17 22.35 61.29 -10.81
C GLY A 17 21.03 60.65 -10.41
N VAL A 18 20.18 60.35 -11.40
CA VAL A 18 18.99 59.53 -11.20
C VAL A 18 19.47 58.17 -10.67
N LEU A 19 19.30 57.93 -9.38
CA LEU A 19 19.52 56.61 -8.77
C LEU A 19 18.46 55.67 -9.36
N LYS A 20 18.81 54.95 -10.42
CA LYS A 20 18.07 53.76 -10.81
C LYS A 20 18.43 52.67 -9.81
N ALA A 21 17.42 51.92 -9.34
CA ALA A 21 17.66 50.70 -8.60
C ALA A 21 18.61 49.82 -9.43
N GLN A 22 19.75 49.46 -8.83
CA GLN A 22 20.71 48.56 -9.43
C GLN A 22 20.31 47.14 -9.03
N ASP A 23 20.19 46.24 -10.00
CA ASP A 23 20.07 44.81 -9.70
C ASP A 23 21.26 44.39 -8.85
N GLN A 24 20.98 43.79 -7.69
CA GLN A 24 22.01 43.33 -6.75
C GLN A 24 22.24 41.84 -6.98
N ASP A 25 23.35 41.52 -7.65
CA ASP A 25 23.90 40.16 -7.64
C ASP A 25 24.65 39.95 -6.33
N ILE A 26 24.05 39.22 -5.40
CA ILE A 26 24.64 38.94 -4.08
C ILE A 26 25.35 37.60 -4.11
N ASN A 27 26.69 37.62 -4.21
CA ASN A 27 27.57 36.43 -4.14
C ASN A 27 27.87 35.98 -2.70
N GLY A 28 26.97 36.27 -1.75
CA GLY A 28 27.14 36.00 -0.32
C GLY A 28 25.80 35.81 0.39
N ASN A 29 25.82 35.59 1.71
CA ASN A 29 24.58 35.42 2.47
C ASN A 29 23.79 36.74 2.55
N VAL A 30 22.50 36.70 2.22
CA VAL A 30 21.56 37.81 2.45
C VAL A 30 20.97 37.67 3.85
N ASN A 31 21.16 38.69 4.70
CA ASN A 31 20.49 38.76 6.00
C ASN A 31 19.39 39.83 5.93
N ALA A 32 18.12 39.39 5.96
CA ALA A 32 16.97 40.27 6.05
C ALA A 32 16.24 40.00 7.39
N GLY A 33 16.33 40.93 8.34
CA GLY A 33 15.72 40.82 9.68
C GLY A 33 16.48 41.59 10.75
N ALA A 34 15.93 41.66 11.97
CA ALA A 34 16.57 42.32 13.12
C ALA A 34 17.89 41.61 13.52
N PRO A 35 18.84 42.30 14.18
CA PRO A 35 20.09 41.69 14.64
C PRO A 35 19.84 40.41 15.45
N GLY A 36 20.38 39.28 14.99
CA GLY A 36 20.13 37.95 15.56
C GLY A 36 19.09 37.09 14.84
N SER A 37 18.44 37.60 13.78
CA SER A 37 17.56 36.82 12.90
C SER A 37 18.38 36.11 11.83
N TYR A 38 18.27 34.78 11.73
CA TYR A 38 18.93 34.00 10.68
C TYR A 38 17.94 33.66 9.58
N TRP A 39 18.17 34.16 8.37
CA TRP A 39 17.51 33.63 7.17
C TRP A 39 18.30 32.40 6.70
N GLN A 40 17.74 31.20 6.83
CA GLN A 40 18.29 30.03 6.13
C GLN A 40 17.86 30.10 4.66
N GLY A 41 18.68 30.75 3.83
CA GLY A 41 18.52 30.64 2.38
C GLY A 41 18.77 29.21 1.88
N PHE A 42 18.30 28.90 0.67
CA PHE A 42 18.62 27.64 -0.01
C PHE A 42 20.13 27.58 -0.28
N ARG A 43 20.87 26.72 0.43
CA ARG A 43 22.30 26.51 0.19
C ARG A 43 22.51 25.35 -0.77
N SER A 44 23.15 25.63 -1.91
CA SER A 44 23.75 24.61 -2.77
C SER A 44 25.12 24.22 -2.22
N ASN A 45 25.42 22.92 -2.19
CA ASN A 45 26.76 22.41 -1.84
C ASN A 45 27.62 22.11 -3.10
N ALA A 46 27.16 22.52 -4.29
CA ALA A 46 27.93 22.41 -5.53
C ALA A 46 28.55 23.77 -5.87
N ALA A 47 29.85 23.77 -6.22
CA ALA A 47 30.67 24.95 -6.48
C ALA A 47 30.20 25.85 -7.65
N SER A 48 29.07 25.55 -8.29
CA SER A 48 28.46 26.36 -9.36
C SER A 48 27.00 25.96 -9.52
N GLY A 49 26.06 26.82 -9.12
CA GLY A 49 24.63 26.64 -9.42
C GLY A 49 23.70 27.34 -8.43
N ILE A 50 23.03 28.39 -8.91
CA ILE A 50 21.82 28.94 -8.30
C ILE A 50 20.67 27.99 -8.70
N TRP A 51 19.97 27.41 -7.73
CA TRP A 51 18.75 26.64 -8.00
C TRP A 51 17.62 27.61 -8.35
N GLY A 52 17.22 27.64 -9.64
CA GLY A 52 15.93 28.16 -10.07
C GLY A 52 14.99 26.98 -10.33
N PHE A 53 13.74 27.08 -9.91
CA PHE A 53 12.72 26.07 -10.24
C PHE A 53 12.30 26.25 -11.70
N GLN A 54 12.50 25.23 -12.54
CA GLN A 54 11.87 25.12 -13.85
C GLN A 54 10.37 24.85 -13.70
N GLN A 55 9.62 24.95 -14.80
CA GLN A 55 8.16 24.88 -14.84
C GLN A 55 7.55 23.57 -14.28
N ASN A 56 8.38 22.54 -14.05
CA ASN A 56 7.99 21.24 -13.47
C ASN A 56 8.80 20.85 -12.21
N ASP A 57 9.60 21.75 -11.65
CA ASP A 57 10.38 21.44 -10.45
C ASP A 57 9.52 21.57 -9.19
N VAL A 58 9.70 20.66 -8.24
CA VAL A 58 9.04 20.70 -6.94
C VAL A 58 9.97 21.38 -5.93
N MET A 59 9.50 22.47 -5.29
CA MET A 59 10.22 23.11 -4.20
C MET A 59 10.28 22.20 -2.96
N MET A 60 11.49 21.84 -2.53
CA MET A 60 11.72 21.19 -1.24
C MET A 60 12.25 22.23 -0.23
N VAL A 61 11.41 22.62 0.71
CA VAL A 61 11.76 23.59 1.77
C VAL A 61 12.19 22.82 3.03
N GLY A 62 13.50 22.76 3.28
CA GLY A 62 14.05 22.27 4.54
C GLY A 62 14.22 23.41 5.53
N ILE A 63 13.53 23.37 6.67
CA ILE A 63 13.72 24.32 7.77
C ILE A 63 14.49 23.60 8.89
N GLY A 64 15.77 23.96 9.06
CA GLY A 64 16.67 23.35 10.04
C GLY A 64 16.61 24.06 11.39
N GLY A 65 16.24 23.34 12.45
CA GLY A 65 16.56 23.68 13.84
C GLY A 65 17.56 22.68 14.40
N ASN A 66 18.41 23.12 15.33
CA ASN A 66 19.58 22.40 15.88
C ASN A 66 19.42 20.87 16.01
N VAL A 67 20.34 20.18 15.34
CA VAL A 67 20.79 18.79 15.55
C VAL A 67 20.64 18.42 17.03
N TYR A 68 19.70 17.56 17.43
CA TYR A 68 19.97 16.20 17.95
C TYR A 68 18.70 15.33 18.17
N LYS A 69 17.50 15.80 17.84
CA LYS A 69 16.30 14.95 17.84
C LYS A 69 15.39 15.32 16.67
N LYS A 70 15.18 14.32 15.81
CA LYS A 70 14.10 14.07 14.83
C LYS A 70 13.21 15.28 14.53
N GLY A 71 13.18 15.67 13.25
CA GLY A 71 12.56 16.90 12.77
C GLY A 71 11.03 17.00 12.88
N PHE A 72 10.51 17.98 12.12
CA PHE A 72 9.13 18.38 11.82
C PHE A 72 8.63 19.70 12.44
N SER A 73 7.69 20.35 11.73
CA SER A 73 6.90 21.53 12.13
C SER A 73 5.40 21.28 11.92
N ALA A 74 4.57 22.19 12.42
CA ALA A 74 3.34 21.99 13.21
C ALA A 74 2.17 21.14 12.67
N ASN A 75 2.15 20.66 11.42
CA ASN A 75 1.03 19.84 10.92
C ASN A 75 1.42 18.78 9.84
N ALA A 76 2.66 18.27 9.88
CA ALA A 76 3.30 17.23 9.04
C ALA A 76 4.13 17.73 7.82
N MET A 77 5.26 17.05 7.58
CA MET A 77 6.19 17.24 6.44
C MET A 77 6.70 15.86 5.96
N GLY A 78 7.42 15.81 4.83
CA GLY A 78 8.23 14.64 4.43
C GLY A 78 9.34 15.05 3.45
N ILE A 79 10.62 14.83 3.81
CA ILE A 79 11.82 15.09 2.99
C ILE A 79 12.90 14.06 3.35
N PHE A 80 13.60 13.55 2.33
CA PHE A 80 14.75 12.63 2.41
C PHE A 80 16.00 13.26 3.06
N ASN A 81 16.94 12.44 3.54
CA ASN A 81 18.33 12.88 3.67
C ASN A 81 19.30 11.80 3.21
N GLY A 82 20.24 12.19 2.34
CA GLY A 82 21.40 11.40 1.99
C GLY A 82 22.26 11.09 3.22
N SER A 83 22.93 9.94 3.13
CA SER A 83 23.92 9.38 4.08
C SER A 83 23.44 8.25 5.01
N VAL A 84 22.65 7.27 4.55
CA VAL A 84 22.76 5.88 5.09
C VAL A 84 22.31 4.81 4.08
N LYS A 85 23.00 4.58 2.94
CA LYS A 85 22.85 3.38 2.06
C LYS A 85 21.43 2.88 1.66
N LYS A 86 20.32 3.56 1.96
CA LYS A 86 18.93 3.15 1.70
C LYS A 86 18.07 4.39 1.47
N GLU A 87 17.52 4.47 0.26
CA GLU A 87 16.82 5.61 -0.32
C GLU A 87 15.31 5.57 0.00
N ASP A 88 14.95 5.59 1.28
CA ASP A 88 13.55 5.41 1.70
C ASP A 88 12.86 6.79 1.90
N VAL A 89 11.66 6.99 1.33
CA VAL A 89 10.77 8.14 1.61
C VAL A 89 9.93 7.83 2.84
N PHE A 90 9.84 8.77 3.77
CA PHE A 90 9.12 8.54 5.02
C PHE A 90 8.24 9.71 5.44
N LEU A 91 6.94 9.44 5.65
CA LEU A 91 5.95 10.41 6.12
C LEU A 91 5.54 10.07 7.56
N MET A 92 5.91 10.93 8.51
CA MET A 92 5.68 10.72 9.96
C MET A 92 4.47 11.49 10.49
N ASN A 93 3.76 10.89 11.44
CA ASN A 93 2.83 11.59 12.33
C ASN A 93 3.58 11.98 13.63
N GLN A 94 3.61 13.26 13.99
CA GLN A 94 4.43 13.77 15.11
C GLN A 94 3.94 13.40 16.51
N ASN A 95 2.69 12.92 16.65
CA ASN A 95 2.15 12.59 17.97
C ASN A 95 2.68 11.25 18.52
N ASP A 96 3.34 10.45 17.68
CA ASP A 96 4.05 9.24 18.10
C ASP A 96 5.33 9.06 17.26
N PRO A 97 6.54 9.19 17.84
CA PRO A 97 7.84 9.04 17.15
C PRO A 97 8.09 7.65 16.53
N PHE A 98 7.14 6.72 16.69
CA PHE A 98 7.18 5.34 16.21
C PHE A 98 6.01 4.98 15.27
N ALA A 99 5.11 5.91 14.94
CA ALA A 99 3.98 5.67 14.05
C ALA A 99 4.27 6.11 12.61
N ASP A 100 4.96 5.23 11.89
CA ASP A 100 5.16 5.27 10.44
C ASP A 100 3.81 5.18 9.70
N PHE A 101 3.26 6.31 9.25
CA PHE A 101 1.95 6.30 8.54
C PHE A 101 2.09 5.74 7.12
N LEU A 102 3.10 6.20 6.38
CA LEU A 102 3.43 5.71 5.04
C LEU A 102 4.95 5.62 4.87
N VAL A 103 5.41 4.45 4.43
CA VAL A 103 6.81 4.14 4.16
C VAL A 103 6.94 3.74 2.70
N LEU A 104 7.87 4.36 1.99
CA LEU A 104 8.25 3.99 0.63
C LEU A 104 9.72 3.62 0.66
N LYS A 105 10.04 2.34 0.59
CA LYS A 105 11.43 1.88 0.54
C LYS A 105 12.04 2.10 -0.84
N SER A 106 13.34 2.31 -0.89
CA SER A 106 14.20 2.27 -2.08
C SER A 106 14.00 1.03 -2.95
N SER A 107 13.60 -0.09 -2.35
CA SER A 107 13.25 -1.32 -3.06
C SER A 107 11.89 -1.29 -3.77
N GLY A 108 11.15 -0.17 -3.70
CA GLY A 108 9.80 -0.02 -4.23
C GLY A 108 8.69 -0.54 -3.32
N PHE A 109 9.00 -0.91 -2.07
CA PHE A 109 8.02 -1.47 -1.14
C PHE A 109 7.27 -0.37 -0.41
N VAL A 110 5.94 -0.49 -0.35
CA VAL A 110 5.03 0.46 0.30
C VAL A 110 4.51 -0.13 1.61
N GLY A 111 4.72 0.56 2.72
CA GLY A 111 4.17 0.21 4.03
C GLY A 111 3.16 1.27 4.48
N ILE A 112 1.94 0.88 4.85
CA ILE A 112 0.95 1.74 5.50
C ILE A 112 0.81 1.28 6.94
N ASN A 113 1.08 2.17 7.90
CA ASN A 113 1.10 1.85 9.35
C ASN A 113 2.11 0.74 9.73
N THR A 114 3.16 0.56 8.93
CA THR A 114 4.24 -0.41 9.16
C THR A 114 5.57 0.08 8.57
N SER A 115 6.64 0.00 9.37
CA SER A 115 8.01 0.36 8.97
C SER A 115 8.72 -0.75 8.19
N ASN A 116 8.19 -1.97 8.26
CA ASN A 116 8.79 -3.14 7.64
C ASN A 116 7.79 -3.86 6.72
N PRO A 117 7.49 -3.30 5.53
CA PRO A 117 6.73 -4.01 4.53
C PRO A 117 7.43 -5.32 4.16
N ARG A 118 6.67 -6.41 4.17
CA ARG A 118 7.08 -7.76 3.77
C ARG A 118 6.78 -8.03 2.30
N GLU A 119 5.71 -7.41 1.80
CA GLU A 119 5.27 -7.44 0.41
C GLU A 119 5.37 -6.05 -0.24
N GLN A 120 5.19 -5.99 -1.56
CA GLN A 120 5.19 -4.72 -2.31
C GLN A 120 4.23 -3.67 -1.73
N LEU A 121 3.10 -4.10 -1.19
CA LEU A 121 2.19 -3.28 -0.39
C LEU A 121 1.86 -4.03 0.90
N SER A 122 2.27 -3.48 2.04
CA SER A 122 1.94 -4.01 3.37
C SER A 122 1.12 -2.98 4.14
N VAL A 123 -0.07 -3.37 4.60
CA VAL A 123 -0.97 -2.49 5.37
C VAL A 123 -1.23 -3.11 6.73
N ASN A 124 -0.82 -2.44 7.80
CA ASN A 124 -1.15 -2.84 9.16
C ASN A 124 -2.45 -2.17 9.60
N GLY A 125 -3.59 -2.70 9.14
CA GLY A 125 -4.90 -2.13 9.41
C GLY A 125 -5.97 -2.66 8.47
N LYS A 126 -7.15 -2.02 8.51
CA LYS A 126 -8.28 -2.38 7.65
C LYS A 126 -8.21 -1.58 6.34
N ILE A 127 -8.39 -2.27 5.22
CA ILE A 127 -8.53 -1.65 3.90
C ILE A 127 -10.02 -1.60 3.55
N ARG A 128 -10.53 -0.42 3.20
CA ARG A 128 -11.87 -0.26 2.61
C ARG A 128 -11.68 0.05 1.13
N ALA A 129 -12.17 -0.83 0.28
CA ALA A 129 -12.17 -0.67 -1.18
C ALA A 129 -13.59 -0.86 -1.71
N GLN A 130 -13.90 -0.21 -2.84
CA GLN A 130 -15.15 -0.47 -3.58
C GLN A 130 -15.05 -1.79 -4.35
N GLU A 131 -13.89 -2.06 -4.94
CA GLU A 131 -13.61 -3.26 -5.72
C GLU A 131 -12.13 -3.65 -5.59
N ILE A 132 -11.86 -4.95 -5.59
CA ILE A 132 -10.50 -5.51 -5.64
C ILE A 132 -10.49 -6.59 -6.71
N LYS A 133 -9.73 -6.38 -7.79
CA LYS A 133 -9.47 -7.40 -8.80
C LYS A 133 -8.20 -8.16 -8.44
N VAL A 134 -8.34 -9.46 -8.17
CA VAL A 134 -7.20 -10.34 -7.89
C VAL A 134 -6.90 -11.16 -9.13
N GLU A 135 -5.73 -10.95 -9.73
CA GLU A 135 -5.26 -11.74 -10.86
C GLU A 135 -4.48 -12.95 -10.33
N SER A 136 -5.13 -14.12 -10.34
CA SER A 136 -4.52 -15.41 -9.99
C SER A 136 -4.53 -16.32 -11.21
N THR A 137 -3.46 -17.07 -11.41
CA THR A 137 -3.24 -17.91 -12.59
C THR A 137 -3.89 -19.29 -12.51
N ASN A 138 -4.47 -19.67 -11.37
CA ASN A 138 -4.88 -21.06 -11.12
C ASN A 138 -6.31 -21.16 -10.54
N TRP A 139 -7.31 -20.84 -11.36
CA TRP A 139 -8.72 -21.05 -11.02
C TRP A 139 -9.10 -22.53 -11.17
N PRO A 140 -9.94 -23.08 -10.27
CA PRO A 140 -10.15 -24.51 -10.12
C PRO A 140 -11.12 -25.14 -11.15
N ASP A 141 -11.10 -24.72 -12.42
CA ASP A 141 -12.02 -25.25 -13.46
C ASP A 141 -11.78 -26.74 -13.82
N TYR A 142 -10.73 -27.34 -13.23
CA TYR A 142 -10.38 -28.73 -13.46
C TYR A 142 -11.28 -29.75 -12.74
N VAL A 143 -12.13 -29.32 -11.79
CA VAL A 143 -12.98 -30.23 -11.00
C VAL A 143 -14.01 -30.95 -11.87
N PHE A 144 -14.41 -30.35 -13.00
CA PHE A 144 -15.34 -30.97 -13.95
C PHE A 144 -14.67 -31.89 -14.99
N LEU A 145 -13.33 -32.00 -14.98
CA LEU A 145 -12.63 -32.88 -15.89
C LEU A 145 -12.87 -34.34 -15.52
N LYS A 146 -12.99 -35.21 -16.53
CA LYS A 146 -13.16 -36.66 -16.32
C LYS A 146 -11.98 -37.32 -15.58
N THR A 147 -10.83 -36.66 -15.58
CA THR A 147 -9.62 -37.10 -14.89
C THR A 147 -9.56 -36.66 -13.44
N TYR A 148 -10.52 -35.85 -12.97
CA TYR A 148 -10.56 -35.40 -11.58
C TYR A 148 -11.09 -36.51 -10.66
N GLU A 149 -10.29 -36.90 -9.69
CA GLU A 149 -10.68 -37.87 -8.67
C GLU A 149 -11.47 -37.16 -7.57
N LEU A 150 -12.80 -37.27 -7.62
CA LEU A 150 -13.69 -36.72 -6.59
C LEU A 150 -13.50 -37.50 -5.26
N PRO A 151 -13.07 -36.84 -4.17
CA PRO A 151 -12.92 -37.51 -2.87
C PRO A 151 -14.25 -38.07 -2.37
N SER A 152 -14.27 -39.26 -1.77
CA SER A 152 -15.53 -39.78 -1.25
C SER A 152 -15.95 -39.01 0.02
N LEU A 153 -17.26 -38.79 0.20
CA LEU A 153 -17.80 -38.18 1.44
C LEU A 153 -17.39 -38.96 2.70
N ARG A 154 -17.17 -40.27 2.57
CA ARG A 154 -16.70 -41.12 3.68
C ARG A 154 -15.28 -40.77 4.08
N GLU A 155 -14.37 -40.64 3.12
CA GLU A 155 -12.98 -40.25 3.38
C GLU A 155 -12.89 -38.84 3.91
N THR A 156 -13.64 -37.90 3.33
CA THR A 156 -13.73 -36.51 3.81
C THR A 156 -14.26 -36.47 5.24
N GLY A 157 -15.29 -37.25 5.58
CA GLY A 157 -15.81 -37.36 6.94
C GLY A 157 -14.80 -37.94 7.94
N LEU A 158 -14.03 -38.96 7.54
CA LEU A 158 -12.94 -39.51 8.36
C LEU A 158 -11.83 -38.47 8.58
N TYR A 159 -11.48 -37.69 7.55
CA TYR A 159 -10.50 -36.63 7.65
C TYR A 159 -10.95 -35.54 8.62
N ILE A 160 -12.19 -35.06 8.50
CA ILE A 160 -12.76 -34.04 9.41
C ILE A 160 -12.76 -34.57 10.84
N LYS A 161 -13.15 -35.82 11.06
CA LYS A 161 -13.16 -36.42 12.40
C LYS A 161 -11.76 -36.52 13.01
N LYS A 162 -10.72 -36.73 12.18
CA LYS A 162 -9.33 -36.86 12.62
C LYS A 162 -8.65 -35.50 12.84
N ASN A 163 -8.85 -34.55 11.94
CA ASN A 163 -8.08 -33.31 11.88
C ASN A 163 -8.89 -32.07 12.32
N GLY A 164 -10.22 -32.15 12.36
CA GLY A 164 -11.09 -31.04 12.78
C GLY A 164 -11.32 -29.96 11.74
N HIS A 165 -10.80 -30.12 10.52
CA HIS A 165 -11.00 -29.18 9.41
C HIS A 165 -11.13 -29.95 8.07
N LEU A 166 -11.53 -29.23 7.03
CA LEU A 166 -11.62 -29.78 5.68
C LEU A 166 -10.22 -30.05 5.09
N PRO A 167 -10.07 -31.05 4.20
CA PRO A 167 -8.85 -31.23 3.43
C PRO A 167 -8.48 -29.95 2.67
N GLU A 168 -7.18 -29.65 2.57
CA GLU A 168 -6.61 -28.48 1.88
C GLU A 168 -6.94 -27.11 2.48
N VAL A 169 -7.89 -27.04 3.42
CA VAL A 169 -8.20 -25.80 4.14
C VAL A 169 -7.21 -25.63 5.28
N PRO A 170 -6.47 -24.50 5.35
CA PRO A 170 -5.54 -24.26 6.45
C PRO A 170 -6.29 -24.13 7.77
N THR A 171 -5.62 -24.52 8.84
CA THR A 171 -6.14 -24.42 10.20
C THR A 171 -6.22 -22.96 10.64
N ALA A 172 -7.06 -22.67 11.64
CA ALA A 172 -7.14 -21.34 12.22
C ALA A 172 -5.78 -20.84 12.73
N SER A 173 -4.98 -21.73 13.32
CA SER A 173 -3.63 -21.39 13.81
C SER A 173 -2.65 -21.04 12.69
N GLU A 174 -2.73 -21.70 11.54
CA GLU A 174 -1.91 -21.35 10.36
C GLU A 174 -2.34 -19.99 9.78
N ILE A 175 -3.65 -19.75 9.69
CA ILE A 175 -4.19 -18.46 9.21
C ILE A 175 -3.79 -17.30 10.13
N GLU A 176 -3.76 -17.53 11.45
CA GLU A 176 -3.34 -16.51 12.42
C GLU A 176 -1.85 -16.16 12.32
N GLN A 177 -0.99 -17.12 11.96
CA GLN A 177 0.46 -16.92 11.87
C GLN A 177 0.88 -16.32 10.53
N ASP A 178 0.43 -16.91 9.43
CA ASP A 178 0.92 -16.61 8.08
C ASP A 178 -0.06 -15.76 7.26
N GLY A 179 -1.27 -15.55 7.76
CA GLY A 179 -2.35 -14.91 7.02
C GLY A 179 -2.89 -15.81 5.90
N ILE A 180 -3.76 -15.23 5.06
CA ILE A 180 -4.30 -15.96 3.91
C ILE A 180 -4.43 -15.07 2.69
N SER A 181 -4.06 -15.61 1.52
CA SER A 181 -4.31 -14.95 0.25
C SER A 181 -5.80 -15.04 -0.10
N VAL A 182 -6.44 -13.88 -0.24
CA VAL A 182 -7.86 -13.78 -0.62
C VAL A 182 -8.14 -14.48 -1.95
N GLY A 183 -7.22 -14.38 -2.92
CA GLY A 183 -7.33 -15.08 -4.20
C GLY A 183 -7.26 -16.60 -4.05
N ALA A 184 -6.29 -17.09 -3.26
CA ALA A 184 -6.14 -18.52 -3.02
C ALA A 184 -7.33 -19.11 -2.25
N MET A 185 -7.84 -18.38 -1.25
CA MET A 185 -9.02 -18.81 -0.49
C MET A 185 -10.27 -18.82 -1.36
N ASN A 186 -10.49 -17.80 -2.19
CA ASN A 186 -11.63 -17.79 -3.12
C ASN A 186 -11.53 -18.93 -4.14
N ALA A 187 -10.34 -19.22 -4.67
CA ALA A 187 -10.13 -20.37 -5.55
C ALA A 187 -10.41 -21.69 -4.81
N LEU A 188 -9.93 -21.86 -3.58
CA LEU A 188 -10.20 -23.05 -2.78
C LEU A 188 -11.70 -23.22 -2.47
N LEU A 189 -12.38 -22.12 -2.14
CA LEU A 189 -13.83 -22.11 -1.91
C LEU A 189 -14.59 -22.53 -3.16
N LEU A 190 -14.24 -22.00 -4.34
CA LEU A 190 -14.85 -22.41 -5.60
C LEU A 190 -14.66 -23.91 -5.86
N LYS A 191 -13.44 -24.43 -5.67
CA LYS A 191 -13.15 -25.87 -5.78
C LYS A 191 -14.10 -26.69 -4.89
N LYS A 192 -14.28 -26.29 -3.63
CA LYS A 192 -15.17 -26.99 -2.69
C LYS A 192 -16.64 -26.87 -3.05
N VAL A 193 -17.08 -25.73 -3.59
CA VAL A 193 -18.46 -25.58 -4.09
C VAL A 193 -18.71 -26.49 -5.29
N GLU A 194 -17.76 -26.62 -6.20
CA GLU A 194 -17.86 -27.52 -7.35
C GLU A 194 -17.89 -29.00 -6.92
N GLU A 195 -16.98 -29.41 -6.02
CA GLU A 195 -16.98 -30.76 -5.43
C GLU A 195 -18.32 -31.09 -4.74
N LEU A 196 -18.85 -30.14 -3.95
CA LEU A 196 -20.15 -30.30 -3.30
C LEU A 196 -21.28 -30.42 -4.31
N THR A 197 -21.22 -29.66 -5.41
CA THR A 197 -22.23 -29.71 -6.47
C THR A 197 -22.22 -31.09 -7.16
N LEU A 198 -21.04 -31.67 -7.41
CA LEU A 198 -20.92 -33.04 -7.94
C LEU A 198 -21.52 -34.08 -6.98
N HIS A 199 -21.25 -33.96 -5.68
CA HIS A 199 -21.86 -34.85 -4.69
C HIS A 199 -23.38 -34.69 -4.61
N LEU A 200 -23.91 -33.48 -4.76
CA LEU A 200 -25.36 -33.24 -4.77
C LEU A 200 -26.02 -33.87 -6.00
N ILE A 201 -25.41 -33.75 -7.18
CA ILE A 201 -25.88 -34.41 -8.41
C ILE A 201 -25.84 -35.94 -8.23
N GLU A 202 -24.78 -36.48 -7.66
CA GLU A 202 -24.67 -37.92 -7.36
C GLU A 202 -25.78 -38.36 -6.38
N MET A 203 -26.05 -37.54 -5.37
CA MET A 203 -27.10 -37.81 -4.37
C MET A 203 -28.49 -37.78 -4.99
N ASP A 204 -28.79 -36.81 -5.85
CA ASP A 204 -30.06 -36.68 -6.56
C ASP A 204 -30.33 -37.91 -7.45
N ASN A 205 -29.32 -38.32 -8.23
CA ASN A 205 -29.40 -39.54 -9.03
C ASN A 205 -29.68 -40.78 -8.18
N LYS A 206 -29.04 -40.91 -7.01
CA LYS A 206 -29.31 -42.02 -6.07
C LYS A 206 -30.73 -41.96 -5.50
N MET A 207 -31.26 -40.76 -5.22
CA MET A 207 -32.64 -40.61 -4.74
C MET A 207 -33.65 -41.01 -5.82
N GLN A 208 -33.47 -40.55 -7.06
CA GLN A 208 -34.34 -40.93 -8.19
C GLN A 208 -34.34 -42.44 -8.44
N ASN A 209 -33.17 -43.08 -8.40
CA ASN A 209 -33.07 -44.53 -8.55
C ASN A 209 -33.80 -45.28 -7.43
N LYS A 210 -33.64 -44.84 -6.18
CA LYS A 210 -34.37 -45.43 -5.05
C LYS A 210 -35.88 -45.23 -5.15
N GLU A 211 -36.33 -44.08 -5.63
CA GLU A 211 -37.75 -43.80 -5.85
C GLU A 211 -38.34 -44.69 -6.95
N GLN A 212 -37.59 -44.92 -8.03
CA GLN A 212 -37.96 -45.90 -9.06
C GLN A 212 -38.05 -47.33 -8.51
N GLU A 213 -37.06 -47.75 -7.70
CA GLU A 213 -37.10 -49.06 -7.03
C GLU A 213 -38.32 -49.21 -6.10
N ILE A 214 -38.64 -48.17 -5.32
CA ILE A 214 -39.83 -48.15 -4.45
C ILE A 214 -41.11 -48.24 -5.28
N ASN A 215 -41.20 -47.51 -6.40
CA ASN A 215 -42.35 -47.55 -7.29
C ASN A 215 -42.53 -48.93 -7.96
N ASP A 216 -41.43 -49.60 -8.34
CA ASP A 216 -41.48 -50.96 -8.87
C ASP A 216 -41.90 -51.98 -7.79
N LEU A 217 -41.33 -51.88 -6.59
CA LEU A 217 -41.70 -52.74 -5.46
C LEU A 217 -43.16 -52.59 -5.07
N THR A 218 -43.67 -51.36 -4.98
CA THR A 218 -45.09 -51.10 -4.68
C THR A 218 -46.01 -51.61 -5.79
N SER A 219 -45.62 -51.48 -7.06
CA SER A 219 -46.35 -52.07 -8.18
C SER A 219 -46.43 -53.60 -8.07
N ARG A 220 -45.31 -54.27 -7.76
CA ARG A 220 -45.27 -55.73 -7.56
C ARG A 220 -46.12 -56.18 -6.38
N LEU A 221 -46.06 -55.48 -5.25
CA LEU A 221 -46.90 -55.76 -4.08
C LEU A 221 -48.39 -55.66 -4.42
N SER A 222 -48.80 -54.61 -5.15
CA SER A 222 -50.19 -54.43 -5.55
C SER A 222 -50.71 -55.55 -6.48
N LYS A 223 -49.84 -56.14 -7.31
CA LYS A 223 -50.20 -57.29 -8.16
C LYS A 223 -50.39 -58.54 -7.32
N LEU A 224 -49.48 -58.82 -6.40
CA LEU A 224 -49.55 -59.98 -5.49
C LEU A 224 -50.76 -59.91 -4.55
N GLU A 225 -51.14 -58.72 -4.09
CA GLU A 225 -52.35 -58.53 -3.27
C GLU A 225 -53.63 -58.83 -4.07
N LYS A 226 -53.68 -58.44 -5.34
CA LYS A 226 -54.80 -58.77 -6.24
C LYS A 226 -54.89 -60.26 -6.56
N GLU A 227 -53.75 -60.95 -6.65
CA GLU A 227 -53.71 -62.40 -6.88
C GLU A 227 -54.13 -63.21 -5.63
N ARG A 228 -54.12 -62.61 -4.44
CA ARG A 228 -54.55 -63.27 -3.19
C ARG A 228 -56.02 -63.03 -2.82
N GLN A 229 -56.73 -62.12 -3.50
CA GLN A 229 -58.17 -61.87 -3.34
C GLN A 229 -58.99 -62.71 -4.32
#